data_AF-A0A7K1L415-F1
#
_entry.id   AF-A0A7K1L415-F1
#
_cell.length_a   1.000
_cell.length_b   1.000
_cell.length_c   1.000
_cell.angle_alpha   90.00
_cell.angle_beta   90.00
_cell.angle_gamma   90.00
#
_symmetry.space_group_name_H-M   'P 1'
#
loop_
_entity.id
_entity.type
_entity.pdbx_description
1 polymer ?
#
loop_
_entity_poly.entity_id
_entity_poly.type
_entity_poly.pdbx_seq_one_letter_code
_entity_poly.pdbx_strand_id
1 'polypeptide(L)'
;MLSQVRSEEALLDGVEALLDAAEWETEVHWTVPGPVVLFDSVWPGTTLLDQQPENHLLIDLAPGTFRVSFASIATGPETRVGIVRLLSDKP
;
A
#
# COMPACT_ATOMS: atom_id res chain seq x y z
N MET A 1 17.87 28.37 -6.06
CA MET A 1 16.55 27.73 -6.14
C MET A 1 16.55 26.62 -5.10
N LEU A 2 15.77 26.80 -4.03
CA LEU A 2 15.91 26.08 -2.77
C LEU A 2 15.54 24.59 -2.91
N SER A 3 16.41 23.75 -2.36
CA SER A 3 16.26 22.31 -2.17
C SER A 3 14.91 21.98 -1.51
N GLN A 4 14.04 21.23 -2.20
CA GLN A 4 12.88 20.62 -1.56
C GLN A 4 13.32 19.34 -0.84
N VAL A 5 13.84 19.50 0.38
CA VAL A 5 13.76 18.41 1.36
C VAL A 5 12.33 18.48 1.90
N ARG A 6 11.41 17.70 1.32
CA ARG A 6 10.12 17.45 1.96
C ARG A 6 10.40 16.51 3.12
N SER A 7 10.37 17.02 4.35
CA SER A 7 10.60 16.23 5.57
C SER A 7 9.56 15.12 5.67
N GLU A 8 9.93 14.00 6.29
CA GLU A 8 9.03 12.88 6.58
C GLU A 8 7.78 13.34 7.35
N GLU A 9 7.93 14.18 8.37
CA GLU A 9 6.78 14.80 9.08
C GLU A 9 5.80 15.50 8.14
N ALA A 10 6.27 16.29 7.17
CA ALA A 10 5.39 17.03 6.27
C ALA A 10 4.63 16.11 5.30
N LEU A 11 5.18 14.92 5.01
CA LEU A 11 4.48 13.88 4.28
C LEU A 11 3.37 13.26 5.17
N LEU A 12 3.71 12.92 6.41
CA LEU A 12 2.80 12.29 7.37
C LEU A 12 1.62 13.20 7.72
N ASP A 13 1.84 14.51 7.88
CA ASP A 13 0.78 15.50 8.10
C ASP A 13 -0.24 15.56 6.94
N GLY A 14 0.18 15.19 5.73
CA GLY A 14 -0.68 15.14 4.55
C GLY A 14 -1.44 13.82 4.37
N VAL A 15 -1.10 12.77 5.13
CA VAL A 15 -1.67 11.43 4.94
C VAL A 15 -3.15 11.40 5.29
N GLU A 16 -3.56 12.02 6.40
CA GLU A 16 -4.98 12.06 6.79
C GLU A 16 -5.84 12.73 5.72
N ALA A 17 -5.42 13.89 5.22
CA ALA A 17 -6.13 14.60 4.16
C ALA A 17 -6.18 13.79 2.84
N LEU A 18 -5.12 13.04 2.52
CA LEU A 18 -5.11 12.13 1.37
C LEU A 18 -6.07 10.96 1.55
N LEU A 19 -6.16 10.38 2.75
CA LEU A 19 -7.10 9.30 3.06
C LEU A 19 -8.56 9.76 3.01
N ASP A 20 -8.82 11.00 3.43
CA ASP A 20 -10.16 11.61 3.36
C ASP A 20 -10.57 11.95 1.92
N ALA A 21 -9.61 12.40 1.09
CA ALA A 21 -9.85 12.70 -0.32
C ALA A 21 -9.85 11.46 -1.22
N ALA A 22 -9.49 10.28 -0.69
CA ALA A 22 -9.39 9.05 -1.45
C ALA A 22 -10.77 8.58 -1.93
N GLU A 23 -10.94 8.52 -3.25
CA GLU A 23 -12.05 7.79 -3.87
C GLU A 23 -11.73 6.30 -3.84
N TRP A 24 -12.27 5.59 -2.84
CA TRP A 24 -12.06 4.17 -2.66
C TRP A 24 -12.83 3.36 -3.70
N GLU A 25 -12.13 2.43 -4.34
CA GLU A 25 -12.75 1.37 -5.13
C GLU A 25 -13.57 0.41 -4.25
N THR A 26 -14.38 -0.42 -4.92
CA THR A 26 -15.23 -1.42 -4.28
C THR A 26 -14.43 -2.28 -3.30
N GLU A 27 -14.90 -2.34 -2.07
CA GLU A 27 -14.32 -3.16 -1.02
C GLU A 27 -14.46 -4.65 -1.34
N VAL A 28 -13.40 -5.42 -1.07
CA VAL A 28 -13.38 -6.88 -1.19
C VAL A 28 -12.93 -7.53 0.12
N HIS A 29 -13.32 -8.79 0.35
CA HIS A 29 -12.84 -9.56 1.50
C HIS A 29 -11.67 -10.43 1.09
N TRP A 30 -10.58 -10.37 1.85
CA TRP A 30 -9.36 -11.15 1.61
C TRP A 30 -8.97 -11.92 2.88
N THR A 31 -8.97 -13.24 2.78
CA THR A 31 -8.52 -14.12 3.85
C THR A 31 -7.05 -14.49 3.64
N VAL A 32 -6.22 -14.21 4.64
CA VAL A 32 -4.78 -14.50 4.62
C VAL A 32 -4.40 -15.48 5.73
N PRO A 33 -3.49 -16.43 5.47
CA PRO A 33 -3.05 -17.41 6.46
C PRO A 33 -1.99 -16.87 7.43
N GLY A 34 -1.54 -15.61 7.27
CA GLY A 34 -0.43 -15.03 8.00
C GLY A 34 0.27 -13.94 7.17
N PRO A 35 1.58 -13.71 7.39
CA PRO A 35 2.35 -12.70 6.66
C PRO A 35 2.26 -12.85 5.15
N VAL A 36 2.26 -11.72 4.45
CA VAL A 36 2.11 -11.63 2.99
C VAL A 36 3.23 -10.82 2.38
N VAL A 37 3.48 -11.02 1.09
CA VAL A 37 4.49 -10.27 0.33
C VAL A 37 3.78 -9.31 -0.61
N LEU A 38 4.13 -8.03 -0.53
CA LEU A 38 3.80 -7.04 -1.54
C LEU A 38 4.92 -6.99 -2.57
N PHE A 39 4.57 -7.14 -3.84
CA PHE A 39 5.50 -7.16 -4.95
C PHE A 39 4.87 -6.56 -6.21
N ASP A 40 5.69 -6.22 -7.20
CA ASP A 40 5.19 -5.71 -8.48
C ASP A 40 4.49 -6.81 -9.27
N SER A 41 3.23 -6.55 -9.65
CA SER A 41 2.38 -7.45 -10.45
C SER A 41 2.96 -7.86 -11.81
N VAL A 42 3.92 -7.10 -12.36
CA VAL A 42 4.62 -7.44 -13.61
C VAL A 42 5.58 -8.63 -13.42
N TRP A 43 5.84 -9.06 -12.18
CA TRP A 43 6.76 -10.15 -11.88
C TRP A 43 6.08 -11.55 -11.96
N PRO A 44 6.70 -12.55 -12.61
CA PRO A 44 6.14 -13.90 -12.77
C PRO A 44 6.16 -14.80 -11.50
N GLY A 45 6.24 -14.20 -10.30
CA GLY A 45 5.79 -14.80 -9.03
C GLY A 45 6.60 -15.92 -8.36
N THR A 46 7.47 -16.66 -9.05
CA THR A 46 8.01 -17.91 -8.45
C THR A 46 9.39 -17.83 -7.79
N THR A 47 10.14 -16.73 -7.93
CA THR A 47 11.52 -16.62 -7.40
C THR A 47 11.77 -15.39 -6.51
N LEU A 48 10.68 -14.75 -6.06
CA LEU A 48 10.71 -13.42 -5.44
C LEU A 48 11.53 -13.34 -4.15
N LEU A 49 11.38 -14.33 -3.26
CA LEU A 49 12.08 -14.37 -1.97
C LEU A 49 13.59 -14.66 -2.12
N ASP A 50 13.98 -15.44 -3.14
CA ASP A 50 15.33 -15.97 -3.27
C ASP A 50 16.24 -15.13 -4.19
N GLN A 51 15.68 -14.45 -5.20
CA GLN A 51 16.44 -13.79 -6.27
C GLN A 51 16.40 -12.26 -6.23
N GLN A 52 15.42 -11.69 -5.54
CA GLN A 52 15.18 -10.24 -5.50
C GLN A 52 14.69 -9.81 -4.10
N PRO A 53 15.50 -10.02 -3.04
CA PRO A 53 15.12 -9.70 -1.66
C PRO A 53 14.72 -8.24 -1.45
N GLU A 54 15.25 -7.34 -2.28
CA GLU A 54 14.99 -5.90 -2.21
C GLU A 54 13.74 -5.45 -2.98
N ASN A 55 13.16 -6.31 -3.83
CA ASN A 55 12.09 -5.95 -4.77
C ASN A 55 10.70 -6.32 -4.26
N HIS A 56 10.58 -6.52 -2.95
CA HIS A 56 9.32 -6.79 -2.29
C HIS A 56 9.34 -6.32 -0.84
N LEU A 57 8.14 -6.22 -0.27
CA LEU A 57 7.95 -5.86 1.12
C LEU A 57 7.18 -6.98 1.81
N LEU A 58 7.77 -7.52 2.89
CA LEU A 58 7.05 -8.41 3.79
C LEU A 58 6.12 -7.58 4.67
N ILE A 59 4.84 -7.91 4.66
CA ILE A 59 3.83 -7.31 5.52
C ILE A 59 3.41 -8.35 6.56
N ASP A 60 3.72 -8.06 7.83
CA ASP A 60 3.41 -8.94 8.97
C ASP A 60 1.92 -8.85 9.33
N LEU A 61 1.09 -9.57 8.58
CA LEU A 61 -0.33 -9.70 8.85
C LEU A 61 -0.60 -10.93 9.72
N ALA A 62 -1.42 -10.73 10.76
CA ALA A 62 -1.99 -11.85 11.49
C ALA A 62 -2.94 -12.67 10.57
N PRO A 63 -3.04 -13.99 10.77
CA PRO A 63 -4.03 -14.80 10.05
C PRO A 63 -5.44 -14.28 10.31
N GLY A 64 -6.23 -14.09 9.25
CA GLY A 64 -7.56 -13.50 9.38
C GLY A 64 -8.21 -13.10 8.06
N THR A 65 -9.40 -12.51 8.16
CA THR A 65 -10.09 -11.88 7.03
C THR A 65 -10.02 -10.38 7.18
N PHE A 66 -9.63 -9.72 6.09
CA PHE A 66 -9.50 -8.27 5.99
C PHE A 66 -10.46 -7.76 4.93
N ARG A 67 -11.10 -6.64 5.21
CA ARG A 67 -11.73 -5.80 4.21
C ARG A 67 -10.65 -4.96 3.54
N VAL A 68 -10.53 -5.12 2.22
CA VAL A 68 -9.50 -4.50 1.40
C VAL A 68 -10.15 -3.51 0.46
N SER A 69 -9.61 -2.29 0.44
CA SER A 69 -10.02 -1.23 -0.49
C SER A 69 -8.77 -0.54 -1.05
N PHE A 70 -8.88 -0.03 -2.27
CA PHE A 70 -7.79 0.66 -2.97
C PHE A 70 -8.24 2.04 -3.40
N ALA A 71 -7.33 3.01 -3.41
CA ALA A 71 -7.53 4.31 -4.01
C ALA A 71 -6.28 4.74 -4.78
N SER A 72 -6.46 5.41 -5.92
CA SER A 72 -5.37 5.97 -6.73
C SER A 72 -5.49 7.48 -6.84
N ILE A 73 -4.61 8.19 -6.13
CA ILE A 73 -4.63 9.64 -6.05
C ILE A 73 -3.59 10.21 -7.02
N ALA A 74 -4.00 11.08 -7.95
CA ALA A 74 -3.05 11.80 -8.79
C ALA A 74 -2.36 12.90 -7.96
N THR A 75 -1.03 12.87 -7.91
CA THR A 75 -0.19 13.89 -7.24
C THR A 75 0.55 14.80 -8.23
N GLY A 76 0.39 14.53 -9.53
CA GLY A 76 0.89 15.33 -10.66
C GLY A 76 0.38 14.77 -12.00
N PRO A 77 0.82 15.33 -13.15
CA PRO A 77 0.36 14.90 -14.47
C PRO A 77 0.68 13.44 -14.80
N GLU A 78 1.82 12.95 -14.32
CA GLU A 78 2.33 11.60 -14.59
C GLU A 78 2.55 10.78 -13.30
N THR A 79 2.21 11.35 -12.14
CA THR A 79 2.49 10.72 -10.84
C THR A 79 1.19 10.42 -10.12
N ARG A 80 1.06 9.18 -9.66
CA ARG A 80 -0.04 8.72 -8.82
C ARG A 80 0.50 8.04 -7.59
N VAL A 81 -0.25 8.13 -6.50
CA VAL A 81 -0.04 7.39 -5.26
C VAL A 81 -1.18 6.39 -5.13
N GLY A 82 -0.84 5.11 -5.04
CA GLY A 82 -1.78 4.06 -4.71
C GLY A 82 -1.83 3.84 -3.21
N ILE A 83 -3.02 3.80 -2.63
CA ILE A 83 -3.23 3.48 -1.21
C ILE A 83 -4.05 2.22 -1.13
N VAL A 84 -3.54 1.22 -0.41
CA VAL A 84 -4.28 0.01 -0.05
C VAL A 84 -4.62 0.11 1.43
N ARG A 85 -5.91 0.00 1.76
CA ARG A 85 -6.39 -0.04 3.14
C ARG A 85 -6.82 -1.45 3.50
N LEU A 86 -6.27 -1.95 4.59
CA LEU A 86 -6.60 -3.25 5.17
C LEU A 86 -7.30 -3.01 6.51
N LEU A 87 -8.58 -3.35 6.61
CA LEU A 87 -9.34 -3.30 7.85
C LEU A 87 -9.55 -4.72 8.34
N SER A 88 -8.98 -5.03 9.50
CA SER A 88 -9.25 -6.29 10.18
C SER A 88 -10.69 -6.31 10.66
N ASP A 89 -11.40 -7.43 10.42
CA ASP A 89 -12.71 -7.66 11.04
C ASP A 89 -12.59 -8.07 12.53
N LYS A 90 -11.36 -8.35 12.98
CA LYS A 90 -11.06 -8.54 14.40
C LYS A 90 -10.99 -7.17 15.10
N PRO A 91 -11.71 -6.97 16.21
CA PRO A 91 -11.72 -5.72 16.99
C PRO A 91 -10.37 -5.44 17.67
#